data_AF-E2BGR3-F1
#
_entry.id   AF-E2BGR3-F1
#
_cell.length_a   1.000
_cell.length_b   1.000
_cell.length_c   1.000
_cell.angle_alpha   90.00
_cell.angle_beta   90.00
_cell.angle_gamma   90.00
#
_symmetry.space_group_name_H-M   'P 1'
#
loop_
_entity.id
_entity.type
_entity.pdbx_description
1 polymer ?
#
loop_
_entity_poly.entity_id
_entity_poly.type
_entity_poly.pdbx_seq_one_letter_code
_entity_poly.pdbx_strand_id
1 'polypeptide(L)'
;SVSAVQRGYTRNLETNSFQRRSVSGRLHITDERDDQFIVLNSLRNRHQTAVQIQNSLRDVFHNNVCVNTVRNRMRENGFFARRPAGVLSVTCLHRVARLDFVVNRRHWMYADWSNILFSDEFRYALFSPGGRER
;
A
#
# COMPACT_ATOMS: atom_id res chain seq x y z
N SER A 1 1.92 43.45 -16.02
CA SER A 1 1.67 44.90 -15.89
C SER A 1 2.67 45.49 -14.91
N VAL A 2 2.91 46.81 -14.98
CA VAL A 2 3.82 47.54 -14.08
C VAL A 2 3.41 47.35 -12.61
N SER A 3 2.11 47.29 -12.31
CA SER A 3 1.58 47.08 -10.96
C SER A 3 1.85 45.69 -10.37
N ALA A 4 2.05 44.65 -11.21
CA ALA A 4 2.44 43.33 -10.72
C ALA A 4 3.91 43.31 -10.30
N VAL A 5 4.78 43.99 -11.05
CA VAL A 5 6.22 44.11 -10.77
C VAL A 5 6.44 44.88 -9.47
N GLN A 6 5.77 46.02 -9.30
CA GLN A 6 5.87 46.82 -8.07
C GLN A 6 5.41 46.02 -6.83
N ARG A 7 4.28 45.31 -6.90
CA ARG A 7 3.79 44.47 -5.80
C ARG A 7 4.76 43.34 -5.44
N GLY A 8 5.40 42.74 -6.45
CA GLY A 8 6.41 41.71 -6.24
C GLY A 8 7.67 42.26 -5.56
N TYR A 9 8.12 43.45 -5.96
CA TYR A 9 9.27 44.15 -5.41
C TYR A 9 9.05 44.61 -3.97
N THR A 10 7.94 45.30 -3.68
CA THR A 10 7.60 45.73 -2.31
C THR A 10 7.49 44.52 -1.36
N ARG A 11 6.84 43.44 -1.80
CA ARG A 11 6.75 42.19 -1.04
C ARG A 11 8.14 41.60 -0.75
N ASN A 12 9.05 41.63 -1.73
CA ASN A 12 10.40 41.11 -1.53
C ASN A 12 11.18 41.92 -0.49
N LEU A 13 11.02 43.25 -0.47
CA LEU A 13 11.62 44.09 0.57
C LEU A 13 11.09 43.74 1.97
N GLU A 14 9.82 43.38 2.11
CA GLU A 14 9.21 42.99 3.40
C GLU A 14 9.62 41.59 3.87
N THR A 15 9.60 40.59 2.98
CA THR A 15 9.78 39.18 3.36
C THR A 15 11.15 38.60 2.99
N ASN A 16 12.04 39.42 2.42
CA ASN A 16 13.34 39.06 1.87
C ASN A 16 13.31 37.81 0.96
N SER A 17 12.18 37.59 0.28
CA SER A 17 11.92 36.37 -0.48
C SER A 17 10.95 36.64 -1.61
N PHE A 18 11.23 36.05 -2.78
CA PHE A 18 10.31 36.03 -3.92
C PHE A 18 9.39 34.80 -3.90
N GLN A 19 9.54 33.92 -2.92
CA GLN A 19 8.72 32.72 -2.79
C GLN A 19 7.25 33.08 -2.67
N ARG A 20 6.41 32.28 -3.31
CA ARG A 20 4.95 32.44 -3.22
C ARG A 20 4.52 32.08 -1.80
N ARG A 21 3.71 32.94 -1.16
CA ARG A 21 3.10 32.63 0.13
C ARG A 21 2.21 31.39 0.00
N SER A 22 2.16 30.58 1.05
CA SER A 22 1.16 29.53 1.17
C SER A 22 -0.23 30.16 1.09
N VAL A 23 -0.99 29.79 0.07
CA VAL A 23 -2.36 30.25 -0.11
C VAL A 23 -3.28 29.21 0.53
N SER A 24 -4.28 29.64 1.31
CA SER A 24 -5.30 28.71 1.80
C SER A 24 -6.08 28.15 0.62
N GLY A 25 -6.06 26.83 0.47
CA GLY A 25 -6.86 26.14 -0.53
C GLY A 25 -8.33 25.99 -0.10
N ARG A 26 -9.11 25.30 -0.94
CA ARG A 26 -10.44 24.85 -0.59
C ARG A 26 -10.35 23.90 0.61
N LEU A 27 -11.21 24.10 1.62
CA LEU A 27 -11.33 23.18 2.74
C LEU A 27 -11.75 21.79 2.25
N HIS A 28 -11.25 20.77 2.93
CA HIS A 28 -11.60 19.39 2.63
C HIS A 28 -13.02 19.08 3.12
N ILE A 29 -13.68 18.15 2.42
CA ILE A 29 -14.99 17.62 2.83
C ILE A 29 -14.87 16.59 3.98
N THR A 30 -13.71 15.95 4.11
CA THR A 30 -13.43 15.03 5.23
C THR A 30 -12.74 15.79 6.35
N ASP A 31 -13.11 15.42 7.58
CA ASP A 31 -12.42 15.86 8.79
C ASP A 31 -11.33 14.84 9.20
N GLU A 32 -10.50 15.19 10.17
CA GLU A 32 -9.44 14.31 10.67
C GLU A 32 -9.98 12.96 11.16
N ARG A 33 -11.16 12.95 11.78
CA ARG A 33 -11.82 11.72 12.25
C ARG A 33 -12.21 10.79 11.11
N ASP A 34 -12.69 11.35 9.99
CA ASP A 34 -13.03 10.59 8.79
C ASP A 34 -11.76 9.97 8.18
N ASP A 35 -10.69 10.77 8.07
CA ASP A 35 -9.42 10.34 7.52
C ASP A 35 -8.80 9.21 8.37
N GLN A 36 -8.84 9.34 9.70
CA GLN A 36 -8.43 8.27 10.63
C GLN A 36 -9.29 7.01 10.46
N PHE A 37 -10.60 7.15 10.28
CA PHE A 37 -11.48 6.01 10.05
C PHE A 37 -11.14 5.28 8.75
N ILE A 38 -10.86 6.02 7.66
CA ILE A 38 -10.43 5.45 6.37
C ILE A 38 -9.15 4.63 6.56
N VAL A 39 -8.16 5.19 7.26
CA VAL A 39 -6.87 4.54 7.51
C VAL A 39 -7.06 3.28 8.34
N LEU A 40 -7.82 3.35 9.45
CA LEU A 40 -8.04 2.21 10.34
C LEU A 40 -8.79 1.07 9.66
N ASN A 41 -9.83 1.36 8.88
CA ASN A 41 -10.55 0.33 8.11
C ASN A 41 -9.61 -0.37 7.12
N SER A 42 -8.82 0.42 6.40
CA SER A 42 -7.83 -0.10 5.44
C SER A 42 -6.76 -0.98 6.11
N LEU A 43 -6.34 -0.64 7.34
CA LEU A 43 -5.37 -1.43 8.10
C LEU A 43 -5.96 -2.74 8.65
N ARG A 44 -7.17 -2.68 9.20
CA ARG A 44 -7.87 -3.84 9.77
C ARG A 44 -8.22 -4.87 8.71
N ASN A 45 -8.68 -4.42 7.55
CA ASN A 45 -9.00 -5.29 6.43
C ASN A 45 -8.35 -4.77 5.15
N ARG A 46 -7.18 -5.33 4.83
CA ARG A 46 -6.38 -4.93 3.64
C ARG A 46 -7.08 -5.23 2.31
N HIS A 47 -8.17 -6.01 2.31
CA HIS A 47 -8.97 -6.33 1.13
C HIS A 47 -10.21 -5.43 0.98
N GLN A 48 -10.49 -4.58 1.95
CA GLN A 48 -11.65 -3.69 1.89
C GLN A 48 -11.46 -2.65 0.79
N THR A 49 -12.48 -2.51 -0.05
CA THR A 49 -12.46 -1.58 -1.17
C THR A 49 -12.82 -0.16 -0.73
N ALA A 50 -12.37 0.85 -1.48
CA ALA A 50 -12.73 2.25 -1.21
C ALA A 50 -14.25 2.49 -1.23
N VAL A 51 -15.01 1.70 -2.02
CA VAL A 51 -16.49 1.76 -2.04
C VAL A 51 -17.07 1.27 -0.72
N GLN A 52 -16.57 0.14 -0.20
CA GLN A 52 -17.01 -0.38 1.09
C GLN A 52 -16.67 0.60 2.22
N ILE A 53 -15.47 1.20 2.21
CA ILE A 53 -15.08 2.20 3.20
C ILE A 53 -15.98 3.44 3.12
N GLN A 54 -16.31 3.89 1.90
CA GLN A 54 -17.22 5.02 1.69
C GLN A 54 -18.64 4.74 2.19
N ASN A 55 -19.17 3.52 1.97
CA ASN A 55 -20.44 3.11 2.53
C ASN A 55 -20.38 3.08 4.06
N SER A 56 -19.33 2.50 4.66
CA SER A 56 -19.16 2.48 6.12
C SER A 56 -19.04 3.89 6.72
N LEU A 57 -18.37 4.83 6.05
CA LEU A 57 -18.34 6.24 6.46
C LEU A 57 -19.73 6.86 6.46
N ARG A 58 -20.52 6.60 5.42
CA ARG A 58 -21.90 7.08 5.33
C ARG A 58 -22.78 6.48 6.42
N ASP A 59 -22.61 5.21 6.73
CA ASP A 59 -23.42 4.52 7.73
C ASP A 59 -23.10 4.98 9.15
N VAL A 60 -21.80 5.17 9.46
CA VAL A 60 -21.34 5.50 10.82
C VAL A 60 -21.38 7.00 11.11
N PHE A 61 -20.99 7.84 10.16
CA PHE A 61 -20.84 9.29 10.37
C PHE A 61 -21.83 10.12 9.56
N HIS A 62 -22.67 9.48 8.73
CA HIS A 62 -23.60 10.18 7.81
C HIS A 62 -22.89 11.15 6.85
N ASN A 63 -21.57 10.99 6.67
CA ASN A 63 -20.79 11.80 5.76
C ASN A 63 -20.84 11.20 4.35
N ASN A 64 -21.50 11.90 3.43
CA ASN A 64 -21.64 11.45 2.05
C ASN A 64 -20.49 11.97 1.19
N VAL A 65 -19.36 11.27 1.22
CA VAL A 65 -18.21 11.54 0.34
C VAL A 65 -18.24 10.68 -0.90
N CYS A 66 -17.66 11.16 -2.00
CA CYS A 66 -17.48 10.34 -3.18
C CYS A 66 -16.33 9.33 -2.96
N VAL A 67 -16.40 8.19 -3.64
CA VAL A 67 -15.37 7.13 -3.53
C VAL A 67 -13.98 7.65 -3.92
N ASN A 68 -13.91 8.63 -4.81
CA ASN A 68 -12.64 9.21 -5.22
C ASN A 68 -11.95 9.99 -4.09
N THR A 69 -12.72 10.67 -3.24
CA THR A 69 -12.20 11.31 -2.03
C THR A 69 -11.55 10.27 -1.11
N VAL A 70 -12.23 9.15 -0.86
CA VAL A 70 -11.67 8.06 -0.06
C VAL A 70 -10.37 7.52 -0.66
N ARG A 71 -10.32 7.32 -1.99
CA ARG A 71 -9.08 6.88 -2.66
C ARG A 71 -7.95 7.90 -2.54
N ASN A 72 -8.24 9.19 -2.63
CA ASN A 72 -7.23 10.24 -2.46
C ASN A 72 -6.68 10.23 -1.03
N ARG A 73 -7.55 10.14 -0.02
CA ARG A 73 -7.13 10.03 1.39
C ARG A 73 -6.30 8.80 1.68
N MET A 74 -6.69 7.66 1.10
CA MET A 74 -5.88 6.44 1.16
C MET A 74 -4.49 6.67 0.57
N ARG A 75 -4.38 7.29 -0.61
CA ARG A 75 -3.08 7.56 -1.28
C ARG A 75 -2.21 8.56 -0.50
N GLU A 76 -2.80 9.62 0.04
CA GLU A 76 -2.12 10.60 0.89
C GLU A 76 -1.48 9.92 2.12
N ASN A 77 -2.13 8.87 2.64
CA ASN A 77 -1.62 8.04 3.73
C ASN A 77 -0.80 6.82 3.27
N GLY A 78 -0.39 6.76 1.99
CA GLY A 78 0.48 5.70 1.47
C GLY A 78 -0.19 4.35 1.18
N PHE A 79 -1.53 4.30 1.16
CA PHE A 79 -2.27 3.09 0.80
C PHE A 79 -2.47 3.00 -0.71
N PHE A 80 -1.88 1.97 -1.31
CA PHE A 80 -2.00 1.66 -2.73
C PHE A 80 -2.56 0.26 -2.94
N ALA A 81 -3.37 0.10 -3.99
CA ALA A 81 -3.83 -1.21 -4.41
C ALA A 81 -2.63 -2.03 -4.93
N ARG A 82 -2.49 -3.26 -4.43
CA ARG A 82 -1.48 -4.23 -4.87
C ARG A 82 -2.16 -5.59 -5.06
N ARG A 83 -1.62 -6.43 -5.95
CA ARG A 83 -2.04 -7.82 -6.04
C ARG A 83 -1.43 -8.60 -4.88
N PRO A 84 -2.20 -9.41 -4.14
CA PRO A 84 -1.64 -10.30 -3.13
C PRO A 84 -0.70 -11.31 -3.80
N ALA A 85 0.32 -11.75 -3.09
CA ALA A 85 1.21 -12.80 -3.57
C ALA A 85 0.44 -14.13 -3.69
N GLY A 86 0.61 -14.82 -4.81
CA GLY A 86 0.04 -16.16 -5.04
C GLY A 86 0.84 -17.22 -4.30
N VAL A 87 0.72 -17.26 -2.97
CA VAL A 87 1.42 -18.22 -2.11
C VAL A 87 0.50 -19.41 -1.83
N LEU A 88 1.08 -20.61 -1.84
CA LEU A 88 0.37 -21.82 -1.40
C LEU A 88 -0.07 -21.67 0.07
N SER A 89 -1.30 -22.05 0.37
CA SER A 89 -1.82 -22.03 1.74
C SER A 89 -1.01 -22.96 2.63
N VAL A 90 -0.27 -22.38 3.59
CA VAL A 90 0.53 -23.13 4.57
C VAL A 90 -0.34 -23.38 5.81
N THR A 91 -0.63 -24.64 6.11
CA THR A 91 -1.38 -25.02 7.32
C THR A 91 -0.56 -24.73 8.59
N CYS A 92 -1.22 -24.68 9.74
CA CYS A 92 -0.53 -24.48 11.03
C CYS A 92 0.59 -25.51 11.26
N LEU A 93 0.31 -26.79 10.97
CA LEU A 93 1.27 -27.89 11.09
C LEU A 93 2.50 -27.68 10.20
N HIS A 94 2.29 -27.28 8.94
CA HIS A 94 3.41 -26.99 8.03
C HIS A 94 4.26 -25.82 8.53
N ARG A 95 3.68 -24.79 9.17
CA ARG A 95 4.43 -23.66 9.75
C ARG A 95 5.32 -24.13 10.90
N VAL A 96 4.79 -24.97 11.80
CA VAL A 96 5.55 -25.54 12.92
C VAL A 96 6.70 -26.40 12.42
N ALA A 97 6.43 -27.34 11.50
CA ALA A 97 7.46 -28.21 10.94
C ALA A 97 8.56 -27.43 10.20
N ARG A 98 8.19 -26.40 9.43
CA ARG A 98 9.17 -25.52 8.76
C ARG A 98 10.01 -24.73 9.77
N LEU A 99 9.39 -24.21 10.83
CA LEU A 99 10.10 -23.48 11.87
C LEU A 99 11.09 -24.39 12.60
N ASP A 100 10.63 -25.57 13.03
CA ASP A 100 11.47 -26.58 13.68
C ASP A 100 12.65 -27.00 12.80
N PHE A 101 12.40 -27.23 11.51
CA PHE A 101 13.43 -27.56 10.53
C PHE A 101 14.54 -26.49 10.48
N VAL A 102 14.17 -25.20 10.46
CA VAL A 102 15.11 -24.07 10.42
C VAL A 102 15.81 -23.87 11.75
N VAL A 103 15.09 -23.94 12.87
CA VAL A 103 15.66 -23.75 14.21
C VAL A 103 16.70 -24.83 14.52
N ASN A 104 16.39 -26.09 14.25
CA ASN A 104 17.30 -27.22 14.48
C ASN A 104 18.57 -27.15 13.60
N ARG A 105 18.53 -26.40 12.50
CA ARG A 105 19.65 -26.25 11.56
C ARG A 105 20.25 -24.84 11.55
N ARG A 106 19.88 -23.99 12.52
CA ARG A 106 20.30 -22.58 12.56
C ARG A 106 21.83 -22.41 12.62
N HIS A 107 22.52 -23.34 13.27
CA HIS A 107 23.98 -23.30 13.47
C HIS A 107 24.75 -24.23 12.52
N TRP A 108 24.07 -24.82 11.54
CA TRP A 108 24.71 -25.71 10.59
C TRP A 108 25.70 -24.95 9.72
N MET A 109 26.89 -25.53 9.59
CA MET A 109 27.96 -25.02 8.75
C MET A 109 27.92 -25.70 7.37
N TYR A 110 28.74 -25.22 6.45
CA TYR A 110 28.79 -25.77 5.09
C TYR A 110 29.01 -27.29 5.06
N ALA A 111 29.86 -27.82 5.95
CA ALA A 111 30.13 -29.25 6.06
C ALA A 111 28.88 -30.07 6.46
N ASP A 112 27.98 -29.50 7.25
CA ASP A 112 26.73 -30.17 7.64
C ASP A 112 25.75 -30.21 6.46
N TRP A 113 25.66 -29.12 5.70
CA TRP A 113 24.82 -29.05 4.49
C TRP A 113 25.34 -29.94 3.36
N SER A 114 26.67 -30.13 3.23
CA SER A 114 27.25 -30.99 2.19
C SER A 114 26.88 -32.46 2.35
N ASN A 115 26.37 -32.86 3.52
CA ASN A 115 25.89 -34.22 3.77
C ASN A 115 24.42 -34.44 3.35
N ILE A 116 23.71 -33.38 2.93
CA ILE A 116 22.31 -33.49 2.49
C ILE A 116 22.23 -33.43 0.97
N LEU A 117 21.56 -34.43 0.38
CA LEU A 117 21.09 -34.38 -1.00
C LEU A 117 19.65 -33.88 -1.05
N PHE A 118 19.41 -32.79 -1.78
CA PHE A 118 18.06 -32.31 -2.08
C PHE A 118 17.63 -32.84 -3.44
N SER A 119 16.43 -33.44 -3.50
CA SER A 119 15.77 -33.86 -4.73
C SER A 119 14.33 -33.35 -4.74
N ASP A 120 13.86 -32.91 -5.90
CA ASP A 120 12.46 -32.54 -6.14
C ASP A 120 12.06 -32.99 -7.55
N GLU A 121 10.78 -33.22 -7.76
CA GLU A 121 10.23 -33.60 -9.05
C GLU A 121 9.50 -32.42 -9.70
N PHE A 122 9.93 -32.02 -10.89
CA PHE A 122 9.25 -30.99 -11.67
C PHE A 122 8.51 -31.62 -12.86
N ARG A 123 7.26 -31.23 -13.07
CA ARG A 123 6.48 -31.65 -14.24
C ARG A 123 6.85 -30.80 -15.45
N TYR A 124 7.49 -31.40 -16.44
CA TYR A 124 7.67 -30.77 -17.76
C TYR A 124 6.61 -31.32 -18.73
N ALA A 125 5.97 -30.43 -19.47
CA ALA A 125 5.07 -30.79 -20.56
C ALA A 125 5.77 -30.49 -21.89
N LEU A 126 5.96 -31.52 -22.74
CA LEU A 126 6.59 -31.37 -24.05
C LEU A 126 5.67 -30.70 -25.08
N PHE A 127 4.35 -30.76 -24.87
CA PHE A 127 3.34 -30.12 -25.71
C PHE A 127 2.29 -29.47 -24.80
N SER A 128 1.90 -28.24 -25.12
CA SER A 128 0.80 -27.55 -24.45
C SER A 128 -0.53 -28.19 -24.87
N PRO A 129 -1.53 -28.40 -23.98
CA PRO A 129 -2.85 -28.90 -24.37
C PRO A 129 -3.66 -27.90 -25.22
N GLY A 130 -3.14 -26.70 -25.46
CA GLY A 130 -3.72 -25.69 -26.34
C GLY A 130 -2.64 -25.06 -27.19
N GLY A 131 -2.71 -25.28 -28.50
CA GLY A 131 -1.75 -24.86 -29.52
C GLY A 131 -1.56 -23.35 -29.62
N ARG A 132 -0.82 -22.76 -28.67
CA ARG A 132 -0.05 -21.55 -28.92
C ARG A 132 1.39 -21.96 -29.13
N GLU A 133 1.75 -22.03 -30.40
CA GLU A 133 3.14 -22.03 -30.82
C GLU A 133 3.79 -20.68 -30.50
N ARG A 134 5.12 -20.71 -30.41
CA ARG A 134 6.01 -19.66 -29.90
C ARG A 134 5.87 -18.34 -30.62
#